data_AF-A0A822HNB3-F1
#
_entry.id   AF-A0A822HNB3-F1
#
_cell.length_a   1.000
_cell.length_b   1.000
_cell.length_c   1.000
_cell.angle_alpha   90.00
_cell.angle_beta   90.00
_cell.angle_gamma   90.00
#
_symmetry.space_group_name_H-M   'P 1'
#
loop_
_entity.id
_entity.type
_entity.pdbx_description
1 polymer ?
#
loop_
_entity_poly.entity_id
_entity_poly.type
_entity_poly.pdbx_seq_one_letter_code
_entity_poly.pdbx_strand_id
1 'polypeptide(L)' 'EVTDSVEARSLSHRPDHVDIYSASWGPDDNGLVVDGPGLLAKKAFENGALHPNSFIMGKI' A
#
# COMPACT_ATOMS: atom_id res chain seq x y z
N GLU A 1 -1.68 -6.49 -16.44
CA GLU A 1 -1.66 -7.10 -15.10
C GLU A 1 -0.94 -6.22 -14.09
N VAL A 2 -1.68 -5.77 -13.08
CA VAL A 2 -1.09 -5.20 -11.86
C VAL A 2 -0.66 -6.39 -10.99
N THR A 3 0.55 -6.34 -10.44
CA THR A 3 1.06 -7.38 -9.54
C THR A 3 1.08 -6.86 -8.11
N ASP A 4 1.01 -7.76 -7.12
CA ASP A 4 1.13 -7.43 -5.68
C ASP A 4 2.35 -6.54 -5.36
N SER A 5 3.47 -6.76 -6.07
CA SER A 5 4.67 -5.94 -5.94
C SER A 5 4.50 -4.50 -6.46
N VAL A 6 3.72 -4.29 -7.51
CA VAL A 6 3.41 -2.95 -8.06
C VAL A 6 2.47 -2.20 -7.14
N GLU A 7 1.46 -2.88 -6.60
CA GLU A 7 0.55 -2.32 -5.59
C GLU A 7 1.31 -1.90 -4.33
N ALA A 8 2.10 -2.81 -3.75
CA ALA A 8 2.88 -2.54 -2.54
C ALA A 8 3.86 -1.38 -2.72
N ARG A 9 4.53 -1.31 -3.88
CA ARG A 9 5.47 -0.23 -4.19
C ARG A 9 4.76 1.12 -4.35
N SER A 10 3.54 1.12 -4.89
CA SER A 10 2.73 2.33 -5.03
C SER A 10 2.25 2.82 -3.66
N LEU A 11 1.78 1.91 -2.80
CA LEU A 11 1.31 2.21 -1.44
C LEU A 11 2.43 2.63 -0.48
N SER A 12 3.68 2.27 -0.78
CA SER A 12 4.86 2.63 0.04
C SER A 12 5.65 3.81 -0.56
N HIS A 13 5.07 4.56 -1.51
CA HIS A 13 5.80 5.61 -2.21
C HIS A 13 5.99 6.87 -1.34
N ARG A 14 7.19 7.04 -0.79
CA ARG A 14 7.61 8.24 -0.04
C ARG A 14 6.67 8.60 1.13
N PRO A 15 6.51 7.69 2.11
CA PRO A 15 5.66 7.95 3.28
C PRO A 15 6.14 9.13 4.13
N ASP A 16 7.41 9.52 4.02
CA ASP A 16 8.00 10.70 4.66
C ASP A 16 7.57 12.03 4.01
N HIS A 17 6.95 11.99 2.85
CA HIS A 17 6.62 13.17 2.05
C HIS A 17 5.15 13.23 1.63
N VAL A 18 4.51 12.08 1.44
CA VAL A 18 3.14 11.97 0.94
C VAL A 18 2.23 11.62 2.10
N ASP A 19 1.41 12.59 2.49
CA ASP A 19 0.47 12.43 3.60
C ASP A 19 -0.82 11.69 3.20
N ILE A 20 -1.24 11.83 1.94
CA ILE A 20 -2.52 11.29 1.46
C ILE A 20 -2.32 10.55 0.14
N TYR A 21 -2.77 9.31 0.12
CA TYR A 21 -2.85 8.46 -1.06
C TYR A 21 -4.32 8.30 -1.46
N SER A 22 -4.61 8.48 -2.74
CA SER A 22 -5.94 8.25 -3.31
C SER A 22 -5.83 7.26 -4.46
N ALA A 23 -6.53 6.13 -4.32
CA ALA A 23 -6.51 5.03 -5.26
C ALA A 23 -7.94 4.55 -5.53
N SER A 24 -8.23 4.22 -6.78
CA SER A 24 -9.55 3.71 -7.21
C SER A 24 -9.41 2.52 -8.17
N TRP A 25 -8.32 1.78 -8.01
CA TRP A 25 -8.09 0.51 -8.69
C TRP A 25 -8.45 -0.65 -7.74
N GLY A 26 -8.71 -1.83 -8.31
CA GLY A 26 -9.15 -3.02 -7.59
C GLY A 26 -9.54 -4.14 -8.55
N PRO A 27 -10.14 -5.24 -8.05
CA PRO A 27 -10.71 -6.29 -8.88
C PRO A 27 -11.84 -5.75 -9.78
N ASP A 28 -12.19 -6.50 -10.82
CA ASP A 28 -13.29 -6.12 -11.70
C ASP A 28 -14.63 -5.98 -10.96
N ASP A 29 -15.33 -4.86 -11.14
CA ASP A 29 -16.65 -4.56 -10.54
C ASP A 29 -17.82 -5.35 -11.18
N ASN A 30 -17.55 -6.54 -11.72
CA ASN A 30 -18.52 -7.35 -12.47
C ASN A 30 -19.39 -8.27 -11.59
N GLY A 31 -19.17 -8.28 -10.27
CA GLY A 31 -19.90 -9.12 -9.31
C GLY A 31 -19.54 -10.61 -9.36
N LEU A 32 -18.53 -10.99 -10.15
CA LEU A 32 -18.07 -12.37 -10.32
C LEU A 32 -16.73 -12.64 -9.62
N VAL A 33 -16.00 -11.58 -9.29
CA VAL A 33 -14.67 -11.66 -8.66
C VAL A 33 -14.76 -11.19 -7.22
N VAL A 34 -14.19 -11.98 -6.30
CA VAL A 34 -13.96 -11.58 -4.91
C VAL A 34 -12.45 -11.72 -4.68
N ASP A 35 -11.76 -10.58 -4.63
CA ASP A 35 -10.32 -10.54 -4.44
C ASP A 35 -9.93 -9.29 -3.63
N GLY A 36 -8.67 -9.20 -3.21
CA GLY A 36 -8.16 -8.11 -2.38
C GLY A 36 -6.64 -7.99 -2.45
N PRO A 37 -6.04 -7.10 -1.64
CA PRO A 37 -4.60 -6.88 -1.67
C PRO A 37 -3.82 -8.16 -1.36
N GLY A 38 -2.78 -8.40 -2.15
CA GLY A 38 -1.82 -9.48 -1.92
C GLY A 38 -0.99 -9.26 -0.63
N LEU A 39 -0.07 -10.19 -0.35
CA LEU A 39 0.70 -10.17 0.89
C LEU A 39 1.56 -8.90 1.04
N LEU A 40 2.15 -8.42 -0.05
CA LEU A 40 3.00 -7.22 -0.02
C LEU A 40 2.15 -5.95 0.09
N ALA A 41 1.06 -5.87 -0.67
CA ALA A 41 0.14 -4.74 -0.60
C ALA A 41 -0.50 -4.62 0.81
N LYS A 42 -0.87 -5.73 1.42
CA LYS A 42 -1.37 -5.76 2.80
C LYS A 42 -0.33 -5.26 3.81
N LYS A 43 0.93 -5.70 3.69
CA LYS A 43 2.03 -5.18 4.53
C LYS A 43 2.28 -3.69 4.31
N ALA A 44 2.15 -3.20 3.07
CA ALA A 44 2.28 -1.78 2.78
C ALA A 44 1.19 -0.96 3.48
N PHE A 45 -0.07 -1.44 3.50
CA PHE A 45 -1.14 -0.81 4.29
C PHE A 45 -0.85 -0.81 5.79
N GLU A 46 -0.46 -1.95 6.36
CA GLU A 46 -0.11 -2.07 7.78
C GLU A 46 1.03 -1.11 8.16
N ASN A 47 2.07 -1.04 7.33
CA ASN A 47 3.20 -0.15 7.54
C ASN A 47 2.81 1.33 7.42
N GLY A 48 2.06 1.72 6.38
CA GLY A 48 1.63 3.11 6.18
C GLY A 48 0.74 3.62 7.32
N ALA A 49 -0.13 2.77 7.86
CA ALA A 49 -1.01 3.13 8.97
C ALA A 49 -0.28 3.22 10.32
N LEU A 50 0.64 2.29 10.59
CA LEU A 50 1.33 2.20 11.88
C LEU A 50 2.59 3.08 11.96
N HIS A 51 3.19 3.40 10.81
CA HIS A 51 4.48 4.08 10.73
C HIS A 51 4.46 5.26 9.74
N PRO A 52 3.52 6.22 9.87
CA PRO A 52 3.39 7.33 8.93
C PRO A 52 4.64 8.22 8.87
N ASN A 53 5.57 8.12 9.82
CA ASN A 53 6.79 8.93 9.90
C ASN A 53 8.05 8.15 10.39
N SER A 54 8.00 6.82 10.46
CA SER A 54 8.99 6.04 11.22
C SER A 54 10.20 5.63 10.38
N PHE A 55 10.95 6.61 9.88
CA PHE A 55 12.37 6.41 9.53
C PHE A 55 13.32 7.24 10.43
N ILE A 56 12.78 8.01 11.37
CA ILE A 56 13.56 8.75 12.39
C ILE A 56 13.24 8.20 13.78
N MET A 57 13.67 6.97 14.07
CA MET A 57 13.88 6.49 15.45
C MET A 57 14.72 5.20 15.46
N GLY A 58 15.80 5.14 14.67
CA GLY A 58 16.57 3.89 14.49
C GLY A 58 18.07 4.05 14.21
N LYS A 59 18.61 5.26 14.24
CA LYS A 59 20.06 5.48 14.29
C LYS A 59 20.41 6.21 15.58
N ILE A 60 20.87 5.40 16.53
CA ILE A 60 21.87 5.73 17.57
C ILE A 60 22.81 6.86 17.16
#